data_AF-A0A7Y5KBX3-F1
#
_entry.id   AF-A0A7Y5KBX3-F1
#
_cell.length_a   1.000
_cell.length_b   1.000
_cell.length_c   1.000
_cell.angle_alpha   90.00
_cell.angle_beta   90.00
_cell.angle_gamma   90.00
#
_symmetry.space_group_name_H-M   'P 1'
#
loop_
_entity.id
_entity.type
_entity.pdbx_description
1 polymer ?
#
loop_
_entity_poly.entity_id
_entity_poly.type
_entity_poly.pdbx_seq_one_letter_code
_entity_poly.pdbx_strand_id
1 'polypeptide(L)'
;WAIAPEDVINLRTLIQYMISNMMVLLRVSGQFHMIAGMLHMFGFNLPETMHSYFLSSSFTDFWRRANIYWKDFMQKVFFYPLYIRLRQRGAIIGLFFALALVFVLTWLFHAYQWFWIKGTFLFSAPDVLYWGLFGLIVIVNSLYEAKHGRIRSLKKPSWNWREIIVRTLRSTGVFAVIAMLWSLWISPSITEWLALLSGAGVTLQDLFIALLLATGVFLVAIILLEKLPLRAAAALASENSFYKPALLTGVPMLALCLIGKPEINAQFGGETQALVHDLQTVRLNRQDEDLLTRGYYENINQANQFNTQLGDIYMKRADNWPTLRETPAGRLTGDFMRDEIVPSARIVFHGARLSTNRWGMRDKDYEKKKPEHAYRIAVLGASHVFGSGVADDETFEWLLEERLNNEHNGVGPARYEILNFASPGYSPLQELVVLEKKALDFAPDALFYIATPREDISSARHLAATAIEGVAMPHDYLTAIAQKAGITTEMTEDQAMKRLKPYSDEMLDWLYRRFVDICRQHGIRPIYVYMPVVHKLQKDTERDAYFVGLARKHGFDIIDVSDAYDNQDKDALRVAAWDWHPNAEGHRLLADRLYMALHENQSVLGLALK
;
A
#
# COMPACT_ATOMS: atom_id res chain seq x y z
N TRP A 1 1.24 -4.96 -11.05
CA TRP A 1 1.19 -3.83 -12.01
C TRP A 1 0.95 -2.44 -11.36
N ALA A 2 0.42 -2.32 -10.14
CA ALA A 2 0.40 -1.02 -9.45
C ALA A 2 1.81 -0.61 -8.96
N ILE A 3 2.05 0.69 -8.83
CA ILE A 3 3.35 1.30 -8.49
C ILE A 3 3.13 2.24 -7.30
N ALA A 4 4.03 2.23 -6.32
CA ALA A 4 3.97 3.16 -5.18
C ALA A 4 4.53 4.56 -5.56
N PRO A 5 4.11 5.66 -4.90
CA PRO A 5 4.62 7.01 -5.16
C PRO A 5 6.15 7.11 -5.20
N GLU A 6 6.84 6.44 -4.28
CA GLU A 6 8.29 6.37 -4.16
C GLU A 6 8.98 5.61 -5.30
N ASP A 7 8.25 4.70 -5.96
CA ASP A 7 8.72 3.93 -7.12
C ASP A 7 8.61 4.71 -8.44
N VAL A 8 7.97 5.88 -8.42
CA VAL A 8 7.82 6.75 -9.59
C VAL A 8 9.15 7.46 -9.86
N ILE A 9 10.05 6.80 -10.58
CA ILE A 9 11.40 7.30 -10.87
C ILE A 9 11.58 7.85 -12.29
N ASN A 10 10.65 7.53 -13.20
CA ASN A 10 10.68 7.97 -14.60
C ASN A 10 9.26 8.09 -15.19
N LEU A 11 9.17 8.58 -16.43
CA LEU A 11 7.89 8.70 -17.14
C LEU A 11 7.11 7.38 -17.20
N ARG A 12 7.76 6.25 -17.47
CA ARG A 12 7.08 4.95 -17.62
C ARG A 12 6.36 4.60 -16.33
N THR A 13 7.05 4.72 -15.20
CA THR A 13 6.49 4.45 -13.87
C THR A 13 5.42 5.47 -13.48
N LEU A 14 5.54 6.74 -13.90
CA LEU A 14 4.52 7.77 -13.69
C LEU A 14 3.23 7.47 -14.48
N ILE A 15 3.35 7.11 -15.76
CA ILE A 15 2.20 6.73 -16.59
C ILE A 15 1.52 5.50 -16.01
N GLN A 16 2.31 4.50 -15.61
CA GLN A 16 1.80 3.29 -14.99
C GLN A 16 1.06 3.61 -13.68
N TYR A 17 1.60 4.48 -12.82
CA TYR A 17 0.94 5.01 -11.63
C TYR A 17 -0.39 5.71 -11.95
N MET A 18 -0.41 6.59 -12.97
CA MET A 18 -1.64 7.31 -13.35
C MET A 18 -2.70 6.37 -13.92
N ILE A 19 -2.31 5.43 -14.80
CA ILE A 19 -3.25 4.48 -15.40
C ILE A 19 -3.76 3.47 -14.37
N SER A 20 -2.90 2.93 -13.49
CA SER A 20 -3.34 1.99 -12.45
C SER A 20 -4.42 2.62 -11.55
N ASN A 21 -4.25 3.88 -11.19
CA ASN A 21 -5.25 4.62 -10.44
C ASN A 21 -6.53 4.91 -11.25
N MET A 22 -6.43 5.10 -12.56
CA MET A 22 -7.60 5.19 -13.46
C MET A 22 -8.36 3.87 -13.62
N MET A 23 -7.70 2.72 -13.45
CA MET A 23 -8.38 1.43 -13.51
C MET A 23 -9.39 1.25 -12.37
N VAL A 24 -9.22 1.96 -11.25
CA VAL A 24 -10.21 1.98 -10.15
C VAL A 24 -11.54 2.55 -10.64
N LEU A 25 -11.53 3.62 -11.44
CA LEU A 25 -12.74 4.18 -12.06
C LEU A 25 -13.43 3.17 -12.98
N LEU A 26 -12.65 2.42 -13.77
CA LEU A 26 -13.19 1.35 -14.62
C LEU A 26 -13.85 0.24 -13.79
N ARG A 27 -13.21 -0.17 -12.69
CA ARG A 27 -13.77 -1.17 -11.77
C ARG A 27 -15.11 -0.71 -11.18
N VAL A 28 -15.16 0.51 -10.66
CA VAL A 28 -16.40 1.09 -10.10
C VAL A 28 -17.48 1.20 -11.17
N SER A 29 -17.15 1.74 -12.35
CA SER A 29 -18.07 1.82 -13.49
C SER A 29 -18.64 0.45 -13.87
N GLY A 30 -17.80 -0.58 -13.98
CA GLY A 30 -18.21 -1.95 -14.28
C GLY A 30 -19.16 -2.53 -13.23
N GLN A 31 -18.89 -2.28 -11.94
CA GLN A 31 -19.78 -2.72 -10.84
C GLN A 31 -21.16 -2.05 -10.94
N PHE A 32 -21.22 -0.75 -11.20
CA PHE A 32 -22.49 -0.05 -11.40
C PHE A 32 -23.29 -0.63 -12.58
N HIS A 33 -22.64 -0.92 -13.70
CA HIS A 33 -23.29 -1.53 -14.86
C HIS A 33 -23.81 -2.94 -14.56
N MET A 34 -23.05 -3.76 -13.83
CA MET A 34 -23.48 -5.09 -13.43
C MET A 34 -24.69 -5.04 -12.50
N ILE A 35 -24.67 -4.19 -11.47
CA ILE A 35 -25.78 -4.01 -10.53
C ILE A 35 -27.03 -3.51 -11.25
N ALA A 36 -26.89 -2.48 -12.08
CA ALA A 36 -28.01 -1.94 -12.86
C ALA A 36 -28.59 -3.00 -13.81
N GLY A 37 -27.74 -3.76 -14.50
CA GLY A 37 -28.14 -4.86 -15.38
C GLY A 37 -28.90 -5.97 -14.63
N MET A 38 -28.44 -6.35 -13.44
CA MET A 38 -29.14 -7.31 -12.58
C MET A 38 -30.52 -6.78 -12.18
N LEU A 39 -30.62 -5.52 -11.77
CA LEU A 39 -31.91 -4.91 -11.41
C LEU A 39 -32.86 -4.83 -12.62
N HIS A 40 -32.35 -4.56 -13.81
CA HIS A 40 -33.15 -4.65 -15.05
C HIS A 40 -33.71 -6.06 -15.27
N MET A 41 -32.95 -7.12 -14.98
CA MET A 41 -33.47 -8.50 -15.05
C MET A 41 -34.62 -8.76 -14.07
N PHE A 42 -34.64 -8.09 -12.92
CA PHE A 42 -35.74 -8.14 -11.95
C PHE A 42 -36.88 -7.15 -12.26
N GLY A 43 -36.87 -6.51 -13.43
CA GLY A 43 -37.95 -5.63 -13.89
C GLY A 43 -37.82 -4.15 -13.46
N PHE A 44 -36.71 -3.76 -12.82
CA PHE A 44 -36.46 -2.35 -12.51
C PHE A 44 -36.04 -1.60 -13.77
N ASN A 45 -36.65 -0.44 -14.05
CA ASN A 45 -36.29 0.41 -15.18
C ASN A 45 -35.35 1.55 -14.75
N LEU A 46 -34.08 1.22 -14.54
CA LEU A 46 -33.07 2.19 -14.12
C LEU A 46 -32.51 2.98 -15.31
N PRO A 47 -32.13 4.26 -15.13
CA PRO A 47 -31.45 5.03 -16.16
C PRO A 47 -30.01 4.54 -16.36
N GLU A 48 -29.44 4.86 -17.52
CA GLU A 48 -28.03 4.65 -17.79
C GLU A 48 -27.16 5.41 -16.77
N THR A 49 -26.13 4.75 -16.25
CA THR A 49 -25.27 5.30 -15.19
C THR A 49 -24.08 6.07 -15.77
N MET A 50 -23.35 5.45 -16.70
CA MET A 50 -22.16 5.98 -17.36
C MET A 50 -22.15 5.56 -18.83
N HIS A 51 -21.51 6.34 -19.71
CA HIS A 51 -21.46 6.00 -21.14
C HIS A 51 -20.15 6.41 -21.84
N SER A 52 -19.23 5.46 -22.00
CA SER A 52 -17.96 5.62 -22.73
C SER A 52 -17.22 6.94 -22.42
N TYR A 53 -17.19 7.34 -21.15
CA TYR A 53 -16.70 8.65 -20.73
C TYR A 53 -15.21 8.84 -20.98
N PHE A 54 -14.41 7.76 -21.06
CA PHE A 54 -13.02 7.85 -21.49
C PHE A 54 -12.88 8.39 -22.93
N LEU A 55 -13.84 8.14 -23.82
CA LEU A 55 -13.83 8.60 -25.22
C LEU A 55 -14.44 10.01 -25.40
N SER A 56 -14.49 10.80 -24.33
CA SER A 56 -15.09 12.13 -24.34
C SER A 56 -14.23 13.13 -25.11
N SER A 57 -14.85 13.84 -26.06
CA SER A 57 -14.14 14.80 -26.91
C SER A 57 -14.12 16.24 -26.40
N SER A 58 -14.77 16.50 -25.25
CA SER A 58 -14.71 17.74 -24.49
C SER A 58 -14.99 17.49 -23.01
N PHE A 59 -14.63 18.43 -22.14
CA PHE A 59 -14.89 18.32 -20.69
C PHE A 59 -16.39 18.32 -20.36
N THR A 60 -17.19 19.07 -21.12
CA THR A 60 -18.65 19.05 -21.01
C THR A 60 -19.26 17.73 -21.50
N ASP A 61 -18.59 17.04 -22.43
CA ASP A 61 -18.97 15.68 -22.85
C ASP A 61 -18.61 14.65 -21.77
N PHE A 62 -17.42 14.79 -21.16
CA PHE A 62 -16.98 13.97 -20.03
C PHE A 62 -17.94 14.08 -18.84
N TRP A 63 -18.23 15.30 -18.38
CA TRP A 63 -19.19 15.55 -17.29
C TRP A 63 -20.55 14.91 -17.55
N ARG A 64 -20.99 14.91 -18.81
CA ARG A 64 -22.30 14.35 -19.17
C ARG A 64 -22.34 12.83 -19.11
N ARG A 65 -21.21 12.18 -19.39
CA ARG A 65 -21.09 10.73 -19.58
C ARG A 65 -20.56 10.00 -18.36
N ALA A 66 -19.80 10.67 -17.51
CA ALA A 66 -19.12 10.05 -16.37
C ALA A 66 -20.07 9.75 -15.21
N ASN A 67 -21.14 10.52 -15.04
CA ASN A 67 -22.15 10.27 -14.01
C ASN A 67 -23.52 10.84 -14.42
N ILE A 68 -24.26 10.10 -15.25
CA ILE A 68 -25.46 10.57 -15.95
C ILE A 68 -26.59 10.89 -14.96
N TYR A 69 -26.88 9.97 -14.03
CA TYR A 69 -27.94 10.13 -13.05
C TYR A 69 -27.67 11.33 -12.12
N TRP A 70 -26.42 11.51 -11.68
CA TRP A 70 -26.02 12.65 -10.86
C TRP A 70 -26.16 13.97 -11.61
N LYS A 71 -25.68 14.00 -12.85
CA LYS A 71 -25.83 15.16 -13.72
C LYS A 71 -27.32 15.50 -13.92
N ASP A 72 -28.18 14.52 -14.14
CA ASP A 72 -29.63 14.74 -14.29
C ASP A 72 -30.26 15.34 -13.03
N PHE A 73 -29.92 14.79 -11.86
CA PHE A 73 -30.33 15.33 -10.57
C PHE A 73 -29.88 16.78 -10.40
N MET A 74 -28.58 17.05 -10.60
CA MET A 74 -28.00 18.39 -10.51
C MET A 74 -28.65 19.37 -11.47
N GLN A 75 -28.92 18.91 -12.70
CA GLN A 75 -29.55 19.74 -13.72
C GLN A 75 -30.97 20.14 -13.34
N LYS A 76 -31.79 19.17 -12.93
CA LYS A 76 -33.21 19.38 -12.62
C LYS A 76 -33.42 20.18 -11.34
N VAL A 77 -32.66 19.89 -10.29
CA VAL A 77 -32.91 20.43 -8.95
C VAL A 77 -32.22 21.77 -8.73
N PHE A 78 -31.01 21.98 -9.26
CA PHE A 78 -30.21 23.17 -8.97
C PHE A 78 -29.93 24.03 -10.20
N PHE A 79 -29.46 23.42 -11.29
CA PHE A 79 -29.04 24.17 -12.48
C PHE A 79 -30.20 24.92 -13.13
N TYR A 80 -31.27 24.23 -13.56
CA TYR A 80 -32.37 24.87 -14.29
C TYR A 80 -33.10 25.92 -13.45
N PRO A 81 -33.44 25.67 -12.18
CA PRO A 81 -34.08 26.69 -11.35
C PRO A 81 -33.23 27.95 -11.18
N LEU A 82 -31.90 27.83 -11.07
CA LEU A 82 -31.03 29.00 -10.97
C LEU A 82 -30.84 29.68 -12.32
N TYR A 83 -30.55 28.90 -13.37
CA TYR A 83 -30.35 29.41 -14.72
C TYR A 83 -31.57 30.18 -15.24
N ILE A 84 -32.79 29.66 -15.06
CA ILE A 84 -34.01 30.32 -15.52
C ILE A 84 -34.23 31.67 -14.81
N ARG A 85 -33.85 31.78 -13.53
CA ARG A 85 -33.92 33.04 -12.78
C ARG A 85 -32.86 34.04 -13.26
N LEU A 86 -31.64 33.58 -13.49
CA LEU A 86 -30.51 34.46 -13.83
C LEU A 86 -30.40 34.78 -15.32
N ARG A 87 -30.95 33.97 -16.23
CA ARG A 87 -30.89 34.22 -17.68
C ARG A 87 -31.51 35.57 -18.07
N GLN A 88 -32.43 36.09 -17.27
CA GLN A 88 -33.04 37.41 -17.46
C GLN A 88 -32.00 38.54 -17.35
N ARG A 89 -30.90 38.33 -16.62
CA ARG A 89 -29.77 39.27 -16.47
C ARG A 89 -28.64 39.02 -17.47
N GLY A 90 -28.80 38.05 -18.37
CA GLY A 90 -27.81 37.66 -19.38
C GLY A 90 -27.59 36.15 -19.40
N ALA A 91 -27.69 35.54 -20.59
CA ALA A 91 -27.60 34.08 -20.74
C ALA A 91 -26.24 33.51 -20.31
N ILE A 92 -25.14 34.22 -20.60
CA ILE A 92 -23.77 33.82 -20.22
C ILE A 92 -23.56 33.92 -18.71
N ILE A 93 -24.02 35.01 -18.09
CA ILE A 93 -23.94 35.23 -16.64
C ILE A 93 -24.75 34.16 -15.91
N GLY A 94 -25.98 33.90 -16.36
CA GLY A 94 -26.82 32.84 -15.81
C GLY A 94 -26.18 31.46 -15.95
N LEU A 95 -25.56 31.16 -17.09
CA LEU A 95 -24.86 29.88 -17.32
C LEU A 95 -23.67 29.72 -16.37
N PHE A 96 -22.85 30.75 -16.21
CA PHE A 96 -21.70 30.76 -15.31
C PHE A 96 -22.11 30.45 -13.87
N PHE A 97 -23.03 31.23 -13.30
CA PHE A 97 -23.44 31.06 -11.90
C PHE A 97 -24.18 29.74 -11.65
N ALA A 98 -24.99 29.28 -12.61
CA ALA A 98 -25.68 28.00 -12.49
C ALA A 98 -24.70 26.82 -12.49
N LEU A 99 -23.68 26.83 -13.36
CA LEU A 99 -22.63 25.81 -13.35
C LEU A 99 -21.74 25.90 -12.10
N ALA A 100 -21.35 27.11 -11.69
CA ALA A 100 -20.56 27.31 -10.48
C ALA A 100 -21.28 26.73 -9.24
N LEU A 101 -22.58 26.99 -9.09
CA LEU A 101 -23.37 26.39 -8.02
C LEU A 101 -23.38 24.86 -8.12
N VAL A 102 -23.57 24.28 -9.31
CA VAL A 102 -23.59 22.82 -9.49
C VAL A 102 -22.30 22.17 -9.03
N PHE A 103 -21.13 22.76 -9.33
CA PHE A 103 -19.85 22.20 -8.89
C PHE A 103 -19.63 22.37 -7.38
N VAL A 104 -20.00 23.53 -6.80
CA VAL A 104 -19.96 23.73 -5.34
C VAL A 104 -20.85 22.72 -4.62
N LEU A 105 -22.08 22.51 -5.08
CA LEU A 105 -22.99 21.54 -4.49
C LEU A 105 -22.54 20.09 -4.73
N THR A 106 -21.91 19.81 -5.88
CA THR A 106 -21.34 18.48 -6.14
C THR A 106 -20.24 18.17 -5.13
N TRP A 107 -19.34 19.11 -4.87
CA TRP A 107 -18.31 18.98 -3.85
C TRP A 107 -18.91 18.79 -2.44
N LEU A 108 -19.88 19.63 -2.06
CA LEU A 108 -20.54 19.52 -0.74
C LEU A 108 -21.26 18.17 -0.56
N PHE A 109 -21.98 17.69 -1.59
CA PHE A 109 -22.62 16.38 -1.50
C PHE A 109 -21.63 15.22 -1.58
N HIS A 110 -20.49 15.39 -2.24
CA HIS A 110 -19.41 14.42 -2.17
C HIS A 110 -18.87 14.31 -0.73
N ALA A 111 -18.60 15.44 -0.06
CA ALA A 111 -18.20 15.47 1.35
C ALA A 111 -19.29 14.89 2.28
N TYR A 112 -20.57 15.12 1.96
CA TYR A 112 -21.69 14.52 2.69
C TYR A 112 -21.80 13.00 2.49
N GLN A 113 -21.63 12.52 1.26
CA GLN A 113 -21.58 11.08 0.97
C GLN A 113 -20.41 10.44 1.71
N TRP A 114 -19.26 11.10 1.75
CA TRP A 114 -18.09 10.66 2.49
C TRP A 114 -18.39 10.49 3.98
N PHE A 115 -19.09 11.46 4.58
CA PHE A 115 -19.54 11.37 5.97
C PHE A 115 -20.38 10.14 6.26
N TRP A 116 -21.31 9.77 5.38
CA TRP A 116 -22.11 8.56 5.57
C TRP A 116 -21.31 7.26 5.42
N ILE A 117 -20.25 7.26 4.61
CA ILE A 117 -19.43 6.07 4.37
C ILE A 117 -18.34 5.91 5.45
N LYS A 118 -17.74 7.02 5.90
CA LYS A 118 -16.52 7.05 6.73
C LYS A 118 -16.67 7.76 8.08
N GLY A 119 -17.82 8.36 8.37
CA GLY A 119 -18.07 9.08 9.63
C GLY A 119 -17.37 10.44 9.77
N THR A 120 -16.63 10.89 8.77
CA THR A 120 -15.87 12.15 8.76
C THR A 120 -16.26 13.01 7.57
N PHE A 121 -16.01 14.33 7.57
CA PHE A 121 -16.18 15.14 6.36
C PHE A 121 -14.84 15.27 5.62
N LEU A 122 -14.85 15.05 4.30
CA LEU A 122 -13.67 15.23 3.45
C LEU A 122 -13.55 16.70 3.02
N PHE A 123 -12.60 17.42 3.62
CA PHE A 123 -12.26 18.81 3.25
C PHE A 123 -10.75 18.99 3.10
N SER A 124 -10.12 18.13 2.29
CA SER A 124 -8.68 18.23 2.01
C SER A 124 -8.40 19.28 0.93
N ALA A 125 -7.20 19.87 0.94
CA ALA A 125 -6.79 20.81 -0.11
C ALA A 125 -6.79 20.18 -1.52
N PRO A 126 -6.32 18.94 -1.73
CA PRO A 126 -6.46 18.23 -3.01
C PRO A 126 -7.92 18.08 -3.46
N ASP A 127 -8.85 17.79 -2.56
CA ASP A 127 -10.28 17.65 -2.86
C ASP A 127 -10.89 18.97 -3.33
N VAL A 128 -10.67 20.06 -2.59
CA VAL A 128 -11.14 21.40 -2.98
C VAL A 128 -10.58 21.81 -4.34
N LEU A 129 -9.28 21.57 -4.56
CA LEU A 129 -8.63 21.92 -5.84
C LEU A 129 -9.14 21.06 -7.00
N TYR A 130 -9.35 19.76 -6.80
CA TYR A 130 -9.90 18.89 -7.84
C TYR A 130 -11.25 19.39 -8.33
N TRP A 131 -12.21 19.57 -7.41
CA TRP A 131 -13.56 20.02 -7.77
C TRP A 131 -13.57 21.45 -8.33
N GLY A 132 -12.73 22.33 -7.78
CA GLY A 132 -12.56 23.70 -8.25
C GLY A 132 -12.00 23.78 -9.68
N LEU A 133 -10.90 23.08 -9.95
CA LEU A 133 -10.25 23.05 -11.26
C LEU A 133 -11.12 22.35 -12.30
N PHE A 134 -11.70 21.19 -11.96
CA PHE A 134 -12.58 20.48 -12.86
C PHE A 134 -13.83 21.32 -13.19
N GLY A 135 -14.43 21.95 -12.18
CA GLY A 135 -15.56 22.86 -12.36
C GLY A 135 -15.22 24.05 -13.25
N LEU A 136 -14.08 24.70 -13.00
CA LEU A 136 -13.60 25.81 -13.84
C LEU A 136 -13.43 25.39 -15.30
N ILE A 137 -12.79 24.24 -15.55
CA ILE A 137 -12.56 23.73 -16.91
C ILE A 137 -13.89 23.44 -17.62
N VAL A 138 -14.87 22.83 -16.93
CA VAL A 138 -16.19 22.55 -17.50
C VAL A 138 -16.97 23.84 -17.75
N ILE A 139 -16.88 24.84 -16.85
CA ILE A 139 -17.49 26.16 -17.03
C ILE A 139 -16.90 26.86 -18.25
N VAL A 140 -15.57 26.97 -18.34
CA VAL A 140 -14.88 27.60 -19.47
C VAL A 140 -15.24 26.90 -20.79
N ASN A 141 -15.24 25.56 -20.80
CA ASN A 141 -15.63 24.80 -21.98
C ASN A 141 -17.10 25.03 -22.36
N SER A 142 -18.01 25.08 -21.39
CA SER A 142 -19.45 25.35 -21.62
C SER A 142 -19.70 26.77 -22.13
N LEU A 143 -18.99 27.78 -21.59
CA LEU A 143 -19.06 29.16 -22.06
C LEU A 143 -18.51 29.32 -23.48
N TYR A 144 -17.41 28.62 -23.78
CA TYR A 144 -16.84 28.58 -25.12
C TYR A 144 -17.84 27.99 -26.14
N GLU A 145 -18.46 26.85 -25.80
CA GLU A 145 -19.50 26.22 -26.64
C GLU A 145 -20.75 27.11 -26.81
N ALA A 146 -21.13 27.85 -25.76
CA ALA A 146 -22.24 28.79 -25.83
C ALA A 146 -21.96 29.97 -26.77
N LYS A 147 -20.71 30.45 -26.84
CA LYS A 147 -20.30 31.60 -27.67
C LYS A 147 -20.03 31.24 -29.13
N HIS A 148 -19.35 30.12 -29.39
CA HIS A 148 -18.89 29.74 -30.74
C HIS A 148 -19.81 28.72 -31.44
N GLY A 149 -20.90 28.35 -30.78
CA GLY A 149 -21.82 27.34 -31.25
C GLY A 149 -21.29 25.93 -31.01
N ARG A 150 -22.21 25.04 -30.64
CA ARG A 150 -21.91 23.61 -30.52
C ARG A 150 -22.14 22.95 -31.87
N ILE A 151 -21.18 22.17 -32.36
CA ILE A 151 -21.38 21.29 -33.53
C ILE A 151 -22.40 20.21 -33.12
N ARG A 152 -23.69 20.51 -33.25
CA ARG A 152 -24.78 19.54 -33.11
C ARG A 152 -25.00 18.91 -34.48
N SER A 153 -24.31 17.81 -34.76
CA SER A 153 -24.61 17.01 -35.94
C SER A 153 -25.89 16.21 -35.69
N LEU A 154 -27.03 16.72 -36.16
CA LEU A 154 -28.25 15.92 -36.38
C LEU A 154 -28.13 15.02 -37.63
N LYS A 155 -27.03 15.11 -38.39
CA LYS A 155 -26.74 14.24 -39.54
C LYS A 155 -26.01 12.98 -39.08
N LYS A 156 -26.27 11.86 -39.75
CA LYS A 156 -25.48 10.62 -39.59
C LYS A 156 -23.99 10.98 -39.70
N PRO A 157 -23.15 10.59 -38.73
CA PRO A 157 -21.73 10.95 -38.76
C PRO A 157 -21.08 10.40 -40.03
N SER A 158 -20.62 11.29 -40.91
CA SER A 158 -19.81 10.92 -42.06
C SER A 158 -18.37 10.73 -41.58
N TRP A 159 -18.02 9.52 -41.18
CA TRP A 159 -16.69 9.18 -40.65
C TRP A 159 -15.58 9.43 -41.69
N ASN A 160 -15.09 10.66 -41.78
CA ASN A 160 -13.88 11.03 -42.50
C ASN A 160 -12.66 10.85 -41.57
N TRP A 161 -11.52 10.41 -42.10
CA TRP A 161 -10.27 10.25 -41.35
C TRP A 161 -9.86 11.51 -40.60
N ARG A 162 -10.12 12.69 -41.17
CA ARG A 162 -9.90 13.97 -40.49
C ARG A 162 -10.70 14.10 -39.19
N GLU A 163 -11.98 13.72 -39.21
CA GLU A 163 -12.84 13.78 -38.02
C GLU A 163 -12.41 12.76 -36.97
N ILE A 164 -12.02 11.55 -37.40
CA ILE A 164 -11.48 10.52 -36.51
C ILE A 164 -10.24 11.05 -35.81
N ILE A 165 -9.26 11.56 -36.55
CA ILE A 165 -8.00 12.07 -35.98
C ILE A 165 -8.26 13.22 -35.01
N VAL A 166 -9.08 14.21 -35.41
CA VAL A 166 -9.42 15.35 -34.53
C VAL A 166 -10.10 14.86 -33.25
N ARG A 167 -11.02 13.90 -33.36
CA ARG A 167 -11.72 13.35 -32.21
C ARG A 167 -10.80 12.52 -31.32
N THR A 168 -9.90 11.72 -31.89
CA THR A 168 -8.88 10.99 -31.15
C THR A 168 -8.01 11.95 -30.36
N LEU A 169 -7.44 12.97 -31.00
CA LEU A 169 -6.59 13.97 -30.33
C LEU A 169 -7.32 14.68 -29.18
N ARG A 170 -8.59 15.07 -29.41
CA ARG A 170 -9.42 15.67 -28.35
C ARG A 170 -9.67 14.71 -27.19
N SER A 171 -9.97 13.44 -27.48
CA SER A 171 -10.25 12.43 -26.45
C SER A 171 -9.01 12.10 -25.64
N THR A 172 -7.85 11.95 -26.30
CA THR A 172 -6.56 11.80 -25.62
C THR A 172 -6.26 13.00 -24.71
N GLY A 173 -6.48 14.22 -25.20
CA GLY A 173 -6.25 15.45 -24.42
C GLY A 173 -7.16 15.56 -23.19
N VAL A 174 -8.47 15.29 -23.35
CA VAL A 174 -9.42 15.26 -22.22
C VAL A 174 -9.00 14.18 -21.21
N PHE A 175 -8.67 12.98 -21.68
CA PHE A 175 -8.24 11.89 -20.82
C PHE A 175 -6.98 12.25 -20.02
N ALA A 176 -5.96 12.81 -20.68
CA ALA A 176 -4.71 13.20 -20.02
C ALA A 176 -4.95 14.24 -18.91
N VAL A 177 -5.80 15.24 -19.15
CA VAL A 177 -6.15 16.25 -18.14
C VAL A 177 -6.94 15.63 -16.99
N ILE A 178 -7.91 14.76 -17.27
CA ILE A 178 -8.69 14.07 -16.23
C ILE A 178 -7.79 13.15 -15.40
N ALA A 179 -6.88 12.40 -16.03
CA ALA A 179 -5.93 11.54 -15.32
C ALA A 179 -5.00 12.36 -14.40
N MET A 180 -4.59 13.56 -14.83
CA MET A 180 -3.79 14.48 -14.02
C MET A 180 -4.59 15.08 -12.86
N LEU A 181 -5.83 15.50 -13.09
CA LEU A 181 -6.71 15.98 -12.01
C LEU A 181 -6.99 14.87 -11.01
N TRP A 182 -7.18 13.64 -11.47
CA TRP A 182 -7.38 12.51 -10.58
C TRP A 182 -6.13 12.17 -9.77
N SER A 183 -4.93 12.21 -10.38
CA SER A 183 -3.70 11.97 -9.62
C SER A 183 -3.48 13.01 -8.53
N LEU A 184 -3.92 14.26 -8.75
CA LEU A 184 -3.99 15.29 -7.71
C LEU A 184 -4.99 14.89 -6.62
N TRP A 185 -6.20 14.49 -7.00
CA TRP A 185 -7.28 14.21 -6.06
C TRP A 185 -6.98 13.06 -5.09
N ILE A 186 -6.30 12.01 -5.59
CA ILE A 186 -5.93 10.85 -4.77
C ILE A 186 -4.66 11.08 -3.94
N SER A 187 -3.94 12.19 -4.14
CA SER A 187 -2.71 12.46 -3.40
C SER A 187 -3.04 12.93 -1.99
N PRO A 188 -2.27 12.52 -0.96
CA PRO A 188 -2.52 12.95 0.42
C PRO A 188 -2.35 14.46 0.62
N SER A 189 -1.40 15.07 -0.11
CA SER A 189 -1.14 16.51 -0.06
C SER A 189 -0.69 17.06 -1.41
N ILE A 190 -0.86 18.38 -1.62
CA ILE A 190 -0.39 19.06 -2.84
C ILE A 190 1.13 18.95 -2.96
N THR A 191 1.84 19.04 -1.84
CA THR A 191 3.30 18.92 -1.76
C THR A 191 3.79 17.55 -2.19
N GLU A 192 3.12 16.48 -1.76
CA GLU A 192 3.45 15.11 -2.20
C GLU A 192 3.14 14.91 -3.67
N TRP A 193 2.02 15.45 -4.16
CA TRP A 193 1.70 15.39 -5.59
C TRP A 193 2.77 16.09 -6.46
N LEU A 194 3.23 17.27 -6.03
CA LEU A 194 4.33 17.99 -6.72
C LEU A 194 5.66 17.24 -6.60
N ALA A 195 5.95 16.63 -5.46
CA ALA A 195 7.13 15.78 -5.26
C ALA A 195 7.12 14.56 -6.19
N LEU A 196 5.96 13.92 -6.37
CA LEU A 196 5.76 12.80 -7.27
C LEU A 196 6.02 13.20 -8.73
N LEU A 197 5.48 14.35 -9.17
CA LEU A 197 5.68 14.85 -10.54
C LEU A 197 7.11 15.28 -10.81
N SER A 198 7.70 16.07 -9.91
CA SER A 198 9.09 16.54 -10.03
C SER A 198 10.08 15.39 -9.98
N GLY A 199 9.83 14.40 -9.12
CA GLY A 199 10.70 13.26 -8.96
C GLY A 199 10.75 12.34 -10.18
N ALA A 200 9.76 12.37 -11.06
CA ALA A 200 9.74 11.54 -12.27
C ALA A 200 10.71 12.03 -13.36
N GLY A 201 11.31 13.22 -13.22
CA GLY A 201 12.31 13.74 -14.14
C GLY A 201 11.80 13.90 -15.58
N VAL A 202 10.50 14.16 -15.75
CA VAL A 202 9.83 14.09 -17.05
C VAL A 202 10.28 15.24 -17.97
N THR A 203 10.75 14.90 -19.16
CA THR A 203 11.09 15.88 -20.21
C THR A 203 9.88 16.20 -21.10
N LEU A 204 9.95 17.28 -21.87
CA LEU A 204 8.93 17.58 -22.89
C LEU A 204 8.83 16.47 -23.96
N GLN A 205 9.96 15.83 -24.28
CA GLN A 205 10.01 14.72 -25.24
C GLN A 205 9.27 13.50 -24.71
N ASP A 206 9.45 13.19 -23.42
CA ASP A 206 8.73 12.12 -22.74
C ASP A 206 7.21 12.32 -22.82
N LEU A 207 6.73 13.52 -22.46
CA LEU A 207 5.31 13.87 -22.55
C LEU A 207 4.76 13.71 -23.97
N PHE A 208 5.55 14.07 -24.98
CA PHE A 208 5.16 13.92 -26.38
C PHE A 208 5.03 12.45 -26.79
N ILE A 209 5.98 11.58 -26.40
CA ILE A 209 5.94 10.14 -26.66
C ILE A 209 4.72 9.51 -25.97
N ALA A 210 4.49 9.85 -24.70
CA ALA A 210 3.35 9.37 -23.92
C ALA A 210 2.02 9.73 -24.60
N LEU A 211 1.88 10.98 -25.04
CA LEU A 211 0.70 11.47 -25.73
C LEU A 211 0.49 10.77 -27.08
N LEU A 212 1.57 10.49 -27.81
CA LEU A 212 1.52 9.79 -29.09
C LEU A 212 1.07 8.33 -28.93
N LEU A 213 1.62 7.62 -27.95
CA LEU A 213 1.20 6.24 -27.61
C LEU A 213 -0.28 6.21 -27.18
N ALA A 214 -0.68 7.12 -26.29
CA ALA A 214 -2.07 7.23 -25.88
C ALA A 214 -2.98 7.52 -27.08
N THR A 215 -2.59 8.42 -27.99
CA THR A 215 -3.34 8.72 -29.22
C THR A 215 -3.51 7.48 -30.11
N GLY A 216 -2.49 6.61 -30.21
CA GLY A 216 -2.61 5.33 -30.91
C GLY A 216 -3.67 4.41 -30.29
N VAL A 217 -3.66 4.26 -28.95
CA VAL A 217 -4.65 3.47 -28.21
C VAL A 217 -6.06 4.02 -28.40
N PHE A 218 -6.24 5.34 -28.25
CA PHE A 218 -7.53 6.00 -28.44
C PHE A 218 -8.03 5.91 -29.88
N LEU A 219 -7.14 5.93 -30.87
CA LEU A 219 -7.49 5.74 -32.28
C LEU A 219 -8.08 4.35 -32.51
N VAL A 220 -7.41 3.32 -31.99
CA VAL A 220 -7.89 1.94 -32.05
C VAL A 220 -9.23 1.81 -31.31
N ALA A 221 -9.33 2.35 -30.10
CA ALA A 221 -10.56 2.30 -29.31
C ALA A 221 -11.76 2.96 -30.02
N ILE A 222 -11.59 4.15 -30.62
CA ILE A 222 -12.65 4.83 -31.38
C ILE A 222 -13.05 4.01 -32.61
N ILE A 223 -12.08 3.39 -33.31
CA ILE A 223 -12.37 2.53 -34.47
C ILE A 223 -13.16 1.28 -34.03
N LEU A 224 -12.73 0.60 -32.96
CA LEU A 224 -13.33 -0.63 -32.46
C LEU A 224 -14.69 -0.43 -31.79
N LEU A 225 -14.84 0.60 -30.96
CA LEU A 225 -16.01 0.79 -30.09
C LEU A 225 -17.09 1.67 -30.71
N GLU A 226 -16.74 2.51 -31.69
CA GLU A 226 -17.72 3.42 -32.29
C GLU A 226 -17.89 3.20 -33.80
N LYS A 227 -16.80 3.07 -34.57
CA LYS A 227 -16.88 2.96 -36.03
C LYS A 227 -17.33 1.58 -36.52
N LEU A 228 -16.74 0.52 -36.01
CA LEU A 228 -17.07 -0.86 -36.40
C LEU A 228 -18.49 -1.29 -35.99
N PRO A 229 -18.97 -0.98 -34.77
CA PRO A 229 -20.33 -1.30 -34.35
C PRO A 229 -21.37 -0.53 -35.15
N LEU A 230 -21.09 0.71 -35.58
CA LEU A 230 -21.97 1.47 -36.47
C LEU A 230 -22.07 0.88 -37.88
N ARG A 231 -20.96 0.38 -38.45
CA ARG A 231 -20.97 -0.32 -39.76
C ARG A 231 -21.69 -1.66 -39.68
N ALA A 232 -21.44 -2.46 -38.64
CA ALA A 232 -22.16 -3.71 -38.40
C ALA A 232 -23.65 -3.46 -38.08
N ALA A 233 -23.97 -2.38 -37.35
CA ALA A 233 -25.35 -1.97 -37.05
C ALA A 233 -26.16 -1.60 -38.29
N ALA A 234 -25.54 -0.96 -39.28
CA ALA A 234 -26.17 -0.65 -40.55
C ALA A 234 -26.41 -1.90 -41.42
N ALA A 235 -25.57 -2.93 -41.25
CA ALA A 235 -25.69 -4.20 -41.97
C ALA A 235 -26.67 -5.20 -41.33
N LEU A 236 -26.93 -5.09 -40.01
CA LEU A 236 -27.74 -6.01 -39.21
C LEU A 236 -29.08 -5.42 -38.75
N ALA A 237 -29.61 -4.41 -39.44
CA ALA A 237 -30.85 -3.71 -39.10
C ALA A 237 -32.13 -4.54 -39.40
N SER A 238 -32.19 -5.79 -38.95
CA SER A 238 -33.41 -6.59 -38.86
C SER A 238 -33.69 -6.98 -37.39
N GLU A 239 -34.96 -6.91 -37.02
CA GLU A 239 -35.70 -6.98 -35.73
C GLU A 239 -35.13 -7.65 -34.46
N ASN A 240 -33.97 -8.29 -34.43
CA ASN A 240 -33.48 -8.98 -33.22
C ASN A 240 -32.55 -8.10 -32.37
N SER A 241 -33.14 -7.26 -31.52
CA SER A 241 -32.44 -6.27 -30.68
C SER A 241 -31.58 -6.86 -29.55
N PHE A 242 -31.78 -8.13 -29.18
CA PHE A 242 -31.10 -8.76 -28.03
C PHE A 242 -29.75 -9.40 -28.41
N TYR A 243 -29.72 -10.19 -29.48
CA TYR A 243 -28.53 -11.00 -29.82
C TYR A 243 -27.31 -10.15 -30.20
N LYS A 244 -27.53 -8.95 -30.73
CA LYS A 244 -26.45 -8.03 -31.12
C LYS A 244 -25.65 -7.49 -29.92
N PRO A 245 -26.27 -6.83 -28.92
CA PRO A 245 -25.59 -6.50 -27.67
C PRO A 245 -25.00 -7.74 -27.00
N ALA A 246 -25.76 -8.84 -26.94
CA ALA A 246 -25.31 -10.08 -26.30
C ALA A 246 -24.06 -10.68 -26.94
N LEU A 247 -23.88 -10.60 -28.26
CA LEU A 247 -22.65 -11.04 -28.93
C LEU A 247 -21.49 -10.08 -28.71
N LEU A 248 -21.74 -8.77 -28.81
CA LEU A 248 -20.70 -7.74 -28.62
C LEU A 248 -20.15 -7.69 -27.19
N THR A 249 -20.95 -8.06 -26.19
CA THR A 249 -20.51 -8.19 -24.79
C THR A 249 -20.11 -9.62 -24.43
N GLY A 250 -20.90 -10.61 -24.86
CA GLY A 250 -20.73 -12.00 -24.49
C GLY A 250 -19.49 -12.64 -25.09
N VAL A 251 -19.10 -12.31 -26.33
CA VAL A 251 -17.88 -12.86 -26.93
C VAL A 251 -16.61 -12.38 -26.19
N PRO A 252 -16.41 -11.07 -25.94
CA PRO A 252 -15.30 -10.62 -25.10
C PRO A 252 -15.35 -11.21 -23.69
N MET A 253 -16.52 -11.28 -23.05
CA MET A 253 -16.65 -11.89 -21.71
C MET A 253 -16.24 -13.37 -21.73
N LEU A 254 -16.72 -14.15 -22.70
CA LEU A 254 -16.36 -15.55 -22.85
C LEU A 254 -14.85 -15.71 -23.10
N ALA A 255 -14.27 -14.86 -23.95
CA ALA A 255 -12.82 -14.86 -24.19
C ALA A 255 -12.03 -14.57 -22.91
N LEU A 256 -12.44 -13.57 -22.11
CA LEU A 256 -11.82 -13.27 -20.82
C LEU A 256 -11.98 -14.43 -19.83
N CYS A 257 -13.14 -15.07 -19.78
CA CYS A 257 -13.38 -16.26 -18.94
C CYS A 257 -12.50 -17.44 -19.37
N LEU A 258 -12.31 -17.65 -20.67
CA LEU A 258 -11.44 -18.71 -21.21
C LEU A 258 -9.96 -18.42 -20.93
N ILE A 259 -9.49 -17.19 -21.18
CA ILE A 259 -8.11 -16.77 -20.85
C ILE A 259 -7.85 -16.93 -19.35
N GLY A 260 -8.85 -16.68 -18.52
CA GLY A 260 -8.77 -16.85 -17.08
C GLY A 260 -8.76 -18.31 -16.59
N LYS A 261 -9.02 -19.31 -17.43
CA LYS A 261 -8.97 -20.71 -16.99
C LYS A 261 -7.52 -21.15 -16.75
N PRO A 262 -7.19 -21.81 -15.63
CA PRO A 262 -5.81 -22.25 -15.35
C PRO A 262 -5.20 -23.09 -16.47
N GLU A 263 -5.98 -23.94 -17.14
CA GLU A 263 -5.52 -24.85 -18.21
C GLU A 263 -5.14 -24.12 -19.50
N ILE A 264 -5.78 -22.97 -19.76
CA ILE A 264 -5.47 -22.09 -20.90
C ILE A 264 -4.37 -21.11 -20.50
N ASN A 265 -4.45 -20.57 -19.28
CA ASN A 265 -3.50 -19.62 -18.74
C ASN A 265 -2.08 -20.21 -18.66
N ALA A 266 -1.96 -21.48 -18.26
CA ALA A 266 -0.69 -22.20 -18.22
C ALA A 266 -0.01 -22.37 -19.59
N GLN A 267 -0.72 -22.12 -20.70
CA GLN A 267 -0.16 -22.14 -22.05
C GLN A 267 0.48 -20.78 -22.43
N PHE A 268 0.17 -19.71 -21.69
CA PHE A 268 0.85 -18.42 -21.86
C PHE A 268 2.18 -18.44 -21.11
N GLY A 269 3.23 -17.85 -21.71
CA GLY A 269 4.55 -17.72 -21.08
C GLY A 269 4.54 -16.82 -19.82
N GLY A 270 5.57 -16.98 -18.99
CA GLY A 270 5.65 -16.50 -17.59
C GLY A 270 5.06 -15.11 -17.30
N GLU A 271 5.46 -14.05 -18.01
CA GLU A 271 4.97 -12.69 -17.72
C GLU A 271 3.45 -12.52 -17.94
N THR A 272 2.91 -13.19 -18.97
CA THR A 272 1.47 -13.10 -19.28
C THR A 272 0.67 -13.93 -18.27
N GLN A 273 1.17 -15.10 -17.89
CA GLN A 273 0.55 -15.94 -16.88
C GLN A 273 0.49 -15.23 -15.51
N ALA A 274 1.59 -14.58 -15.12
CA ALA A 274 1.67 -13.78 -13.89
C ALA A 274 0.69 -12.61 -13.92
N LEU A 275 0.58 -11.90 -15.05
CA LEU A 275 -0.38 -10.80 -15.20
C LEU A 275 -1.84 -11.27 -15.07
N VAL A 276 -2.21 -12.39 -15.69
CA VAL A 276 -3.57 -12.95 -15.58
C VAL A 276 -3.86 -13.35 -14.14
N HIS A 277 -2.93 -14.01 -13.46
CA HIS A 277 -3.06 -14.37 -12.05
C HIS A 277 -3.22 -13.13 -11.16
N ASP A 278 -2.45 -12.07 -11.41
CA ASP A 278 -2.58 -10.78 -10.72
C ASP A 278 -3.95 -10.14 -10.90
N LEU A 279 -4.54 -10.22 -12.11
CA LEU A 279 -5.85 -9.64 -12.41
C LEU A 279 -7.02 -10.44 -11.81
N GLN A 280 -6.83 -11.73 -11.56
CA GLN A 280 -7.85 -12.61 -10.98
C GLN A 280 -7.85 -12.63 -9.45
N THR A 281 -6.73 -12.27 -8.84
CA THR A 281 -6.58 -12.28 -7.39
C THR A 281 -7.02 -10.95 -6.80
N VAL A 282 -8.06 -11.01 -5.96
CA VAL A 282 -8.55 -9.86 -5.20
C VAL A 282 -7.62 -9.65 -4.02
N ARG A 283 -6.53 -8.89 -4.23
CA ARG A 283 -5.51 -8.59 -3.21
C ARG A 283 -5.09 -7.12 -3.22
N LEU A 284 -4.55 -6.65 -2.10
CA LEU A 284 -3.86 -5.36 -2.06
C LEU A 284 -2.66 -5.45 -3.00
N ASN A 285 -2.42 -4.37 -3.74
CA ASN A 285 -1.18 -4.25 -4.52
C ASN A 285 -0.07 -3.66 -3.62
N ARG A 286 1.19 -3.71 -4.06
CA ARG A 286 2.35 -3.24 -3.27
C ARG A 286 2.18 -1.83 -2.70
N GLN A 287 1.60 -0.89 -3.46
CA GLN A 287 1.35 0.47 -2.96
C GLN A 287 0.32 0.47 -1.82
N ASP A 288 -0.77 -0.27 -1.99
CA ASP A 288 -1.81 -0.37 -0.98
C ASP A 288 -1.32 -1.08 0.29
N GLU A 289 -0.42 -2.06 0.15
CA GLU A 289 0.25 -2.74 1.25
C GLU A 289 1.17 -1.78 2.03
N ASP A 290 1.93 -0.94 1.34
CA ASP A 290 2.84 0.04 1.93
C ASP A 290 2.06 1.10 2.70
N LEU A 291 0.96 1.58 2.11
CA LEU A 291 0.05 2.52 2.75
C LEU A 291 -0.63 1.92 3.98
N LEU A 292 -1.04 0.64 3.93
CA LEU A 292 -1.61 -0.03 5.08
C LEU A 292 -0.57 -0.17 6.19
N THR A 293 0.62 -0.66 5.86
CA THR A 293 1.71 -0.83 6.83
C THR A 293 2.08 0.51 7.48
N ARG A 294 2.20 1.58 6.68
CA ARG A 294 2.46 2.93 7.19
C ARG A 294 1.32 3.43 8.09
N GLY A 295 0.07 3.32 7.64
CA GLY A 295 -1.09 3.71 8.42
C GLY A 295 -1.25 2.93 9.72
N TYR A 296 -0.81 1.66 9.74
CA TYR A 296 -0.81 0.81 10.92
C TYR A 296 0.13 1.34 12.03
N TYR A 297 1.35 1.76 11.67
CA TYR A 297 2.33 2.27 12.64
C TYR A 297 2.18 3.76 12.96
N GLU A 298 1.76 4.57 11.97
CA GLU A 298 1.71 6.03 12.10
C GLU A 298 0.32 6.56 12.50
N ASN A 299 -0.66 5.67 12.66
CA ASN A 299 -2.06 6.03 12.96
C ASN A 299 -2.62 7.07 11.96
N ILE A 300 -2.14 7.01 10.71
CA ILE A 300 -2.60 7.89 9.64
C ILE A 300 -3.97 7.39 9.19
N ASN A 301 -5.02 8.06 9.68
CA ASN A 301 -6.43 7.83 9.32
C ASN A 301 -6.75 8.07 7.83
N GLN A 302 -5.74 8.33 6.98
CA GLN A 302 -5.89 8.70 5.58
C GLN A 302 -5.35 7.63 4.61
N ALA A 303 -4.98 6.44 5.08
CA ALA A 303 -4.48 5.37 4.22
C ALA A 303 -5.53 4.94 3.18
N ASN A 304 -5.33 5.46 1.97
CA ASN A 304 -6.06 5.30 0.72
C ASN A 304 -7.59 5.46 0.76
N GLN A 305 -8.04 6.64 0.33
CA GLN A 305 -9.42 7.10 0.33
C GLN A 305 -10.37 6.31 -0.60
N PHE A 306 -9.85 5.48 -1.51
CA PHE A 306 -10.63 4.85 -2.59
C PHE A 306 -10.53 3.33 -2.69
N ASN A 307 -9.81 2.67 -1.79
CA ASN A 307 -9.70 1.21 -1.79
C ASN A 307 -10.69 0.59 -0.78
N THR A 308 -11.69 -0.14 -1.27
CA THR A 308 -12.71 -0.78 -0.43
C THR A 308 -12.13 -1.85 0.50
N GLN A 309 -11.06 -2.56 0.09
CA GLN A 309 -10.41 -3.57 0.93
C GLN A 309 -9.69 -2.95 2.12
N LEU A 310 -8.96 -1.84 1.88
CA LEU A 310 -8.36 -1.05 2.95
C LEU A 310 -9.45 -0.49 3.87
N GLY A 311 -10.52 0.05 3.27
CA GLY A 311 -11.70 0.53 3.98
C GLY A 311 -12.32 -0.50 4.93
N ASP A 312 -12.50 -1.74 4.49
CA ASP A 312 -13.09 -2.81 5.31
C ASP A 312 -12.19 -3.19 6.50
N ILE A 313 -10.87 -3.17 6.33
CA ILE A 313 -9.92 -3.44 7.42
C ILE A 313 -9.98 -2.30 8.45
N TYR A 314 -9.94 -1.04 8.00
CA TYR A 314 -10.04 0.12 8.89
C TYR A 314 -11.40 0.22 9.59
N MET A 315 -12.50 -0.12 8.91
CA MET A 315 -13.84 -0.11 9.51
C MET A 315 -14.04 -1.20 10.57
N LYS A 316 -13.30 -2.30 10.48
CA LYS A 316 -13.32 -3.36 11.50
C LYS A 316 -12.42 -3.04 12.70
N ARG A 317 -11.44 -2.15 12.54
CA ARG A 317 -10.50 -1.76 13.61
C ARG A 317 -11.28 -1.19 14.79
N ALA A 318 -10.99 -1.70 15.98
CA ALA A 318 -11.54 -1.14 17.21
C ALA A 318 -11.04 0.31 17.42
N ASP A 319 -11.92 1.21 17.84
CA ASP A 319 -11.59 2.63 18.10
C ASP A 319 -10.49 2.82 19.15
N ASN A 320 -10.24 1.81 20.00
CA ASN A 320 -9.24 1.83 21.07
C ASN A 320 -8.17 0.74 20.85
N TRP A 321 -7.31 0.93 19.84
CA TRP A 321 -6.18 0.05 19.52
C TRP A 321 -4.85 0.81 19.58
N PRO A 322 -4.36 1.15 20.79
CA PRO A 322 -3.21 2.03 20.97
C PRO A 322 -1.90 1.35 20.54
N THR A 323 -0.97 2.15 20.07
CA THR A 323 0.45 1.79 19.93
C THR A 323 1.12 1.75 21.30
N LEU A 324 2.23 1.02 21.47
CA LEU A 324 2.88 0.88 22.78
C LEU A 324 3.26 2.25 23.39
N ARG A 325 3.73 3.19 22.56
CA ARG A 325 4.07 4.57 22.95
C ARG A 325 2.89 5.40 23.47
N GLU A 326 1.65 5.02 23.16
CA GLU A 326 0.43 5.68 23.67
C GLU A 326 -0.03 5.08 25.00
N THR A 327 0.67 4.08 25.52
CA THR A 327 0.37 3.41 26.79
C THR A 327 1.43 3.73 27.86
N PRO A 328 1.14 3.46 29.15
CA PRO A 328 2.14 3.60 30.22
C PRO A 328 3.38 2.69 30.08
N ALA A 329 3.39 1.72 29.15
CA ALA A 329 4.51 0.82 28.92
C ALA A 329 5.52 1.34 27.88
N GLY A 330 5.24 2.46 27.20
CA GLY A 330 6.15 3.10 26.26
C GLY A 330 6.36 4.57 26.59
N ARG A 331 7.52 5.13 26.20
CA ARG A 331 7.79 6.57 26.30
C ARG A 331 8.65 7.05 25.14
N LEU A 332 8.48 8.32 24.75
CA LEU A 332 9.29 8.96 23.73
C LEU A 332 10.66 9.36 24.30
N THR A 333 11.73 9.11 23.55
CA THR A 333 13.10 9.46 23.94
C THR A 333 13.56 10.78 23.33
N GLY A 334 13.00 11.16 22.18
CA GLY A 334 13.45 12.33 21.41
C GLY A 334 14.85 12.17 20.80
N ASP A 335 15.35 10.93 20.73
CA ASP A 335 16.64 10.58 20.13
C ASP A 335 16.46 9.55 19.01
N PHE A 336 17.58 8.98 18.54
CA PHE A 336 17.58 7.96 17.49
C PHE A 336 16.66 6.77 17.80
N MET A 337 16.46 6.41 19.08
CA MET A 337 15.57 5.31 19.44
C MET A 337 14.10 5.66 19.24
N ARG A 338 13.74 6.96 19.23
CA ARG A 338 12.40 7.55 19.18
C ARG A 338 11.50 7.19 20.36
N ASP A 339 11.39 5.91 20.65
CA ASP A 339 10.61 5.34 21.72
C ASP A 339 11.41 4.25 22.46
N GLU A 340 11.07 4.07 23.72
CA GLU A 340 11.63 3.01 24.56
C GLU A 340 10.57 2.41 25.48
N ILE A 341 10.81 1.16 25.87
CA ILE A 341 9.96 0.41 26.79
C ILE A 341 10.21 0.89 28.22
N VAL A 342 9.14 1.25 28.91
CA VAL A 342 9.19 1.63 30.33
C VAL A 342 9.45 0.38 31.19
N PRO A 343 10.46 0.40 32.08
CA PRO A 343 10.72 -0.71 33.01
C PRO A 343 9.60 -0.95 34.01
N SER A 344 9.42 -2.21 34.42
CA SER A 344 8.48 -2.64 35.47
C SER A 344 7.03 -2.25 35.21
N ALA A 345 6.64 -2.08 33.95
CA ALA A 345 5.28 -1.77 33.54
C ALA A 345 4.39 -3.02 33.58
N ARG A 346 3.11 -2.83 33.89
CA ARG A 346 2.08 -3.87 33.81
C ARG A 346 0.82 -3.26 33.23
N ILE A 347 0.42 -3.69 32.04
CA ILE A 347 -0.74 -3.17 31.33
C ILE A 347 -1.53 -4.31 30.67
N VAL A 348 -2.71 -3.97 30.14
CA VAL A 348 -3.39 -4.80 29.14
C VAL A 348 -3.11 -4.17 27.79
N PHE A 349 -2.53 -4.94 26.87
CA PHE A 349 -2.16 -4.47 25.54
C PHE A 349 -2.77 -5.41 24.49
N HIS A 350 -3.63 -4.84 23.63
CA HIS A 350 -4.38 -5.58 22.60
C HIS A 350 -5.13 -6.82 23.13
N GLY A 351 -5.69 -6.70 24.34
CA GLY A 351 -6.49 -7.76 24.97
C GLY A 351 -5.70 -8.76 25.81
N ALA A 352 -4.37 -8.74 25.76
CA ALA A 352 -3.51 -9.63 26.54
C ALA A 352 -2.78 -8.90 27.69
N ARG A 353 -2.40 -9.65 28.73
CA ARG A 353 -1.57 -9.12 29.83
C ARG A 353 -0.15 -8.95 29.32
N LEU A 354 0.39 -7.73 29.50
CA LEU A 354 1.76 -7.40 29.15
C LEU A 354 2.49 -6.89 30.39
N SER A 355 3.63 -7.49 30.70
CA SER A 355 4.56 -6.98 31.70
C SER A 355 5.96 -6.77 31.16
N THR A 356 6.66 -5.79 31.72
CA THR A 356 8.07 -5.53 31.41
C THR A 356 8.90 -5.67 32.68
N ASN A 357 10.13 -6.16 32.54
CA ASN A 357 11.03 -6.36 33.66
C ASN A 357 11.74 -5.05 34.07
N ARG A 358 12.61 -5.13 35.10
CA ARG A 358 13.31 -3.95 35.65
C ARG A 358 14.28 -3.28 34.68
N TRP A 359 14.55 -3.92 33.55
CA TRP A 359 15.44 -3.44 32.49
C TRP A 359 14.68 -2.92 31.27
N GLY A 360 13.34 -2.91 31.31
CA GLY A 360 12.51 -2.51 30.16
C GLY A 360 12.61 -3.52 29.01
N MET A 361 12.59 -4.82 29.32
CA MET A 361 12.35 -5.91 28.36
C MET A 361 10.96 -6.49 28.64
N ARG A 362 10.19 -6.86 27.61
CA ARG A 362 8.93 -7.60 27.78
C ARG A 362 9.26 -9.09 27.92
N ASP A 363 9.67 -9.47 29.12
CA ASP A 363 10.17 -10.81 29.43
C ASP A 363 10.21 -11.04 30.96
N LYS A 364 10.65 -12.24 31.37
CA LYS A 364 11.08 -12.57 32.74
C LYS A 364 12.15 -11.59 33.22
N ASP A 365 12.33 -11.55 34.53
CA ASP A 365 13.37 -10.76 35.15
C ASP A 365 14.68 -11.55 35.20
N TYR A 366 15.77 -10.96 34.68
CA TYR A 366 17.09 -11.58 34.60
C TYR A 366 18.15 -10.73 35.29
N GLU A 367 19.13 -11.39 35.89
CA GLU A 367 20.32 -10.72 36.40
C GLU A 367 21.30 -10.40 35.25
N LYS A 368 21.88 -9.20 35.25
CA LYS A 368 22.92 -8.84 34.26
C LYS A 368 24.10 -9.80 34.33
N LYS A 369 24.53 -10.14 35.55
CA LYS A 369 25.54 -11.18 35.76
C LYS A 369 24.99 -12.54 35.33
N LYS A 370 25.55 -13.09 34.26
CA LYS A 370 25.19 -14.42 33.75
C LYS A 370 25.45 -15.49 34.82
N PRO A 371 24.47 -16.35 35.15
CA PRO A 371 24.69 -17.49 36.05
C PRO A 371 25.76 -18.44 35.50
N GLU A 372 26.48 -19.11 36.40
CA GLU A 372 27.43 -20.15 36.00
C GLU A 372 26.69 -21.28 35.27
N HIS A 373 27.31 -21.80 34.20
CA HIS A 373 26.75 -22.86 33.35
C HIS A 373 25.43 -22.54 32.63
N ALA A 374 24.98 -21.28 32.64
CA ALA A 374 23.87 -20.83 31.81
C ALA A 374 24.34 -20.49 30.38
N TYR A 375 23.52 -20.84 29.39
CA TYR A 375 23.66 -20.40 28.02
C TYR A 375 22.61 -19.33 27.72
N ARG A 376 23.07 -18.12 27.45
CA ARG A 376 22.20 -16.95 27.33
C ARG A 376 22.06 -16.52 25.87
N ILE A 377 20.83 -16.36 25.42
CA ILE A 377 20.48 -15.94 24.07
C ILE A 377 19.84 -14.56 24.16
N ALA A 378 20.38 -13.57 23.45
CA ALA A 378 19.71 -12.29 23.26
C ALA A 378 18.87 -12.35 21.98
N VAL A 379 17.59 -12.00 22.05
CA VAL A 379 16.69 -11.96 20.89
C VAL A 379 16.41 -10.51 20.53
N LEU A 380 16.68 -10.15 19.28
CA LEU A 380 16.36 -8.84 18.70
C LEU A 380 15.26 -8.99 17.66
N GLY A 381 14.39 -8.00 17.60
CA GLY A 381 13.36 -7.90 16.58
C GLY A 381 12.36 -6.79 16.86
N ALA A 382 11.32 -6.75 16.04
CA ALA A 382 10.24 -5.78 16.14
C ALA A 382 9.01 -6.35 16.89
N SER A 383 7.83 -5.83 16.59
CA SER A 383 6.55 -6.14 17.27
C SER A 383 6.12 -7.60 17.24
N HIS A 384 6.50 -8.36 16.21
CA HIS A 384 6.23 -9.79 16.09
C HIS A 384 7.01 -10.61 17.11
N VAL A 385 8.24 -10.18 17.40
CA VAL A 385 9.11 -10.80 18.41
C VAL A 385 8.75 -10.33 19.80
N PHE A 386 8.36 -9.06 19.90
CA PHE A 386 7.81 -8.52 21.14
C PHE A 386 6.53 -9.23 21.58
N GLY A 387 5.78 -9.92 20.71
CA GLY A 387 4.52 -10.56 21.09
C GLY A 387 3.39 -9.58 21.36
N SER A 388 3.19 -8.62 20.45
CA SER A 388 2.09 -7.65 20.53
C SER A 388 0.73 -8.36 20.52
N GLY A 389 -0.05 -8.20 21.59
CA GLY A 389 -1.36 -8.88 21.73
C GLY A 389 -1.31 -10.33 22.20
N VAL A 390 -0.17 -10.77 22.73
CA VAL A 390 0.05 -12.11 23.29
C VAL A 390 0.44 -11.99 24.76
N ALA A 391 0.04 -12.94 25.61
CA ALA A 391 0.38 -12.89 27.03
C ALA A 391 1.88 -13.17 27.26
N ASP A 392 2.39 -12.79 28.44
CA ASP A 392 3.82 -12.95 28.80
C ASP A 392 4.32 -14.40 28.63
N ASP A 393 3.49 -15.39 28.98
CA ASP A 393 3.80 -16.82 28.98
C ASP A 393 3.45 -17.55 27.68
N GLU A 394 3.00 -16.82 26.67
CA GLU A 394 2.55 -17.36 25.38
C GLU A 394 3.48 -16.97 24.22
N THR A 395 4.51 -16.17 24.47
CA THR A 395 5.44 -15.78 23.41
C THR A 395 6.43 -16.87 23.05
N PHE A 396 6.96 -16.81 21.83
CA PHE A 396 7.65 -17.96 21.27
C PHE A 396 8.96 -18.22 22.01
N GLU A 397 9.63 -17.15 22.44
CA GLU A 397 10.89 -17.19 23.18
C GLU A 397 10.67 -17.69 24.60
N TRP A 398 9.53 -17.36 25.23
CA TRP A 398 9.15 -17.89 26.53
C TRP A 398 8.93 -19.40 26.45
N LEU A 399 8.10 -19.82 25.49
CA LEU A 399 7.77 -21.22 25.25
C LEU A 399 9.02 -22.03 24.88
N LEU A 400 9.90 -21.45 24.05
CA LEU A 400 11.17 -22.06 23.67
C LEU A 400 12.10 -22.22 24.88
N GLU A 401 12.27 -21.19 25.70
CA GLU A 401 13.10 -21.28 26.91
C GLU A 401 12.59 -22.36 27.86
N GLU A 402 11.28 -22.39 28.12
CA GLU A 402 10.67 -23.40 29.00
C GLU A 402 10.93 -24.80 28.47
N ARG A 403 10.71 -25.01 27.17
CA ARG A 403 10.92 -26.29 26.52
C ARG A 403 12.38 -26.74 26.56
N LEU A 404 13.32 -25.85 26.24
CA LEU A 404 14.76 -26.13 26.30
C LEU A 404 15.20 -26.55 27.70
N ASN A 405 14.71 -25.87 28.74
CA ASN A 405 15.03 -26.19 30.13
C ASN A 405 14.35 -27.46 30.63
N ASN A 406 13.17 -27.81 30.14
CA ASN A 406 12.46 -29.03 30.51
C ASN A 406 13.00 -30.27 29.79
N GLU A 407 13.46 -30.12 28.54
CA GLU A 407 13.88 -31.22 27.69
C GLU A 407 15.41 -31.43 27.63
N HIS A 408 16.24 -30.66 28.35
CA HIS A 408 17.70 -30.83 28.30
C HIS A 408 18.17 -32.25 28.70
N ASN A 409 19.21 -32.79 28.04
CA ASN A 409 19.69 -34.17 28.23
C ASN A 409 20.70 -34.34 29.38
N GLY A 410 20.97 -33.28 30.15
CA GLY A 410 22.03 -33.26 31.16
C GLY A 410 23.45 -33.17 30.60
N VAL A 411 23.61 -33.05 29.28
CA VAL A 411 24.85 -32.73 28.58
C VAL A 411 24.74 -31.27 28.11
N GLY A 412 25.82 -30.48 28.19
CA GLY A 412 25.83 -29.07 27.80
C GLY A 412 25.35 -28.10 28.89
N PRO A 413 24.74 -26.94 28.54
CA PRO A 413 24.33 -25.93 29.51
C PRO A 413 23.36 -26.48 30.56
N ALA A 414 23.57 -26.07 31.81
CA ALA A 414 22.67 -26.44 32.90
C ALA A 414 21.34 -25.67 32.86
N ARG A 415 21.33 -24.52 32.16
CA ARG A 415 20.18 -23.64 32.04
C ARG A 415 20.26 -22.83 30.74
N TYR A 416 19.12 -22.61 30.11
CA TYR A 416 18.93 -21.67 29.02
C TYR A 416 18.21 -20.43 29.53
N GLU A 417 18.69 -19.25 29.12
CA GLU A 417 18.01 -17.97 29.32
C GLU A 417 17.87 -17.29 27.95
N ILE A 418 16.65 -16.96 27.54
CA ILE A 418 16.35 -16.28 26.30
C ILE A 418 15.77 -14.91 26.66
N LEU A 419 16.52 -13.86 26.35
CA LEU A 419 16.21 -12.49 26.73
C LEU A 419 15.61 -11.74 25.53
N ASN A 420 14.34 -11.37 25.63
CA ASN A 420 13.62 -10.63 24.61
C ASN A 420 13.91 -9.12 24.68
N PHE A 421 14.76 -8.63 23.78
CA PHE A 421 15.06 -7.21 23.63
C PHE A 421 14.22 -6.53 22.53
N ALA A 422 13.25 -7.23 21.94
CA ALA A 422 12.44 -6.68 20.88
C ALA A 422 11.58 -5.50 21.35
N SER A 423 11.25 -4.60 20.43
CA SER A 423 10.33 -3.49 20.68
C SER A 423 9.45 -3.22 19.46
N PRO A 424 8.15 -2.93 19.63
CA PRO A 424 7.26 -2.64 18.52
C PRO A 424 7.74 -1.46 17.67
N GLY A 425 7.77 -1.64 16.35
CA GLY A 425 8.12 -0.57 15.40
C GLY A 425 9.62 -0.30 15.25
N TYR A 426 10.49 -1.01 15.97
CA TYR A 426 11.93 -0.90 15.76
C TYR A 426 12.32 -1.36 14.36
N SER A 427 13.19 -0.58 13.73
CA SER A 427 13.90 -0.97 12.51
C SER A 427 15.19 -1.71 12.86
N PRO A 428 15.79 -2.43 11.91
CA PRO A 428 17.09 -3.06 12.07
C PRO A 428 18.20 -2.11 12.58
N LEU A 429 18.13 -0.83 12.23
CA LEU A 429 19.07 0.18 12.73
C LEU A 429 18.93 0.44 14.24
N GLN A 430 17.71 0.45 14.77
CA GLN A 430 17.46 0.58 16.20
C GLN A 430 17.87 -0.69 16.94
N GLU A 431 17.62 -1.87 16.35
CA GLU A 431 18.04 -3.15 16.92
C GLU A 431 19.56 -3.25 17.09
N LEU A 432 20.34 -2.70 16.15
CA LEU A 432 21.79 -2.60 16.30
C LEU A 432 22.18 -1.77 17.54
N VAL A 433 21.50 -0.64 17.76
CA VAL A 433 21.76 0.20 18.94
C VAL A 433 21.37 -0.53 20.23
N VAL A 434 20.29 -1.32 20.21
CA VAL A 434 19.89 -2.17 21.35
C VAL A 434 20.95 -3.22 21.65
N LEU A 435 21.54 -3.85 20.62
CA LEU A 435 22.67 -4.77 20.81
C LEU A 435 23.80 -4.06 21.56
N GLU A 436 24.28 -2.95 21.00
CA GLU A 436 25.45 -2.22 21.49
C GLU A 436 25.26 -1.64 22.89
N LYS A 437 24.10 -1.05 23.17
CA LYS A 437 23.87 -0.29 24.41
C LYS A 437 23.21 -1.10 25.52
N LYS A 438 22.60 -2.25 25.21
CA LYS A 438 21.77 -2.98 26.17
C LYS A 438 22.04 -4.48 26.20
N ALA A 439 22.03 -5.17 25.06
CA ALA A 439 22.14 -6.64 25.08
C ALA A 439 23.55 -7.11 25.52
N LEU A 440 24.60 -6.38 25.14
CA LEU A 440 25.98 -6.71 25.56
C LEU A 440 26.19 -6.70 27.08
N ASP A 441 25.45 -5.88 27.84
CA ASP A 441 25.51 -5.83 29.31
C ASP A 441 25.10 -7.16 29.97
N PHE A 442 24.40 -8.03 29.24
CA PHE A 442 23.96 -9.33 29.72
C PHE A 442 24.90 -10.47 29.30
N ALA A 443 26.04 -10.19 28.66
CA ALA A 443 27.02 -11.20 28.24
C ALA A 443 26.41 -12.45 27.57
N PRO A 444 25.58 -12.28 26.52
CA PRO A 444 24.96 -13.41 25.82
C PRO A 444 26.03 -14.31 25.18
N ASP A 445 25.69 -15.58 24.98
CA ASP A 445 26.48 -16.56 24.22
C ASP A 445 26.08 -16.58 22.75
N ALA A 446 24.81 -16.25 22.46
CA ALA A 446 24.30 -16.14 21.11
C ALA A 446 23.36 -14.93 20.95
N LEU A 447 23.32 -14.43 19.72
CA LEU A 447 22.37 -13.42 19.26
C LEU A 447 21.41 -14.09 18.29
N PHE A 448 20.12 -14.06 18.58
CA PHE A 448 19.06 -14.35 17.62
C PHE A 448 18.59 -13.01 17.03
N TYR A 449 19.04 -12.70 15.84
CA TYR A 449 18.52 -11.61 15.04
C TYR A 449 17.34 -12.13 14.22
N ILE A 450 16.12 -11.74 14.60
CA ILE A 450 14.89 -12.21 13.95
C ILE A 450 14.55 -11.27 12.79
N ALA A 451 14.88 -11.72 11.59
CA ALA A 451 14.65 -10.93 10.39
C ALA A 451 13.19 -10.96 9.96
N THR A 452 12.71 -9.81 9.49
CA THR A 452 11.37 -9.66 8.90
C THR A 452 11.48 -9.18 7.45
N PRO A 453 10.46 -9.35 6.61
CA PRO A 453 10.51 -8.85 5.25
C PRO A 453 10.71 -7.31 5.22
N ARG A 454 11.46 -6.82 4.22
CA ARG A 454 11.64 -5.38 3.90
C ARG A 454 12.43 -4.57 4.94
N GLU A 455 13.48 -5.18 5.47
CA GLU A 455 14.48 -4.54 6.36
C GLU A 455 15.20 -3.36 5.70
N ASP A 456 15.40 -3.42 4.38
CA ASP A 456 15.97 -2.34 3.57
C ASP A 456 15.11 -1.06 3.64
N ILE A 457 13.80 -1.21 3.50
CA ILE A 457 12.84 -0.10 3.48
C ILE A 457 12.55 0.43 4.88
N SER A 458 12.39 -0.44 5.88
CA SER A 458 12.19 -0.02 7.27
C SER A 458 13.40 0.74 7.82
N SER A 459 14.62 0.28 7.50
CA SER A 459 15.86 0.97 7.85
C SER A 459 15.96 2.33 7.15
N ALA A 460 15.66 2.39 5.85
CA ALA A 460 15.69 3.65 5.10
C ALA A 460 14.68 4.66 5.64
N ARG A 461 13.48 4.19 6.03
CA ARG A 461 12.43 5.03 6.61
C ARG A 461 12.85 5.62 7.95
N HIS A 462 13.39 4.78 8.83
CA HIS A 462 13.89 5.24 10.11
C HIS A 462 15.01 6.28 9.93
N LEU A 463 15.97 6.02 9.04
CA LEU A 463 17.05 6.97 8.75
C LEU A 463 16.51 8.29 8.16
N ALA A 464 15.55 8.21 7.24
CA ALA A 464 14.92 9.37 6.63
C ALA A 464 14.26 10.26 7.69
N ALA A 465 13.41 9.67 8.52
CA ALA A 465 12.67 10.40 9.54
C ALA A 465 13.63 11.04 10.56
N THR A 466 14.66 10.30 11.00
CA THR A 466 15.64 10.81 11.97
C THR A 466 16.50 11.95 11.38
N ALA A 467 16.85 11.88 10.08
CA ALA A 467 17.56 12.94 9.39
C ALA A 467 16.70 14.20 9.19
N ILE A 468 15.41 14.02 8.85
CA ILE A 468 14.45 15.14 8.69
C ILE A 468 14.25 15.87 10.02
N GLU A 469 14.14 15.12 11.13
CA GLU A 469 13.98 15.69 12.47
C GLU A 469 15.27 16.33 13.01
N GLY A 470 16.40 16.20 12.31
CA GLY A 470 17.69 16.74 12.75
C GLY A 470 18.27 16.05 13.98
N VAL A 471 17.86 14.81 14.23
CA VAL A 471 18.31 14.01 15.38
C VAL A 471 19.69 13.42 15.10
N ALA A 472 20.56 13.42 16.12
CA ALA A 472 21.90 12.89 16.00
C ALA A 472 21.90 11.36 15.76
N MET A 473 22.65 10.92 14.75
CA MET A 473 22.81 9.49 14.43
C MET A 473 23.91 8.87 15.31
N PRO A 474 23.74 7.63 15.78
CA PRO A 474 24.72 6.95 16.64
C PRO A 474 26.01 6.53 15.90
N HIS A 475 25.96 6.44 14.57
CA HIS A 475 27.07 6.01 13.73
C HIS A 475 27.36 7.02 12.62
N ASP A 476 28.64 7.38 12.45
CA ASP A 476 29.10 8.29 11.40
C ASP A 476 28.73 7.80 10.00
N TYR A 477 28.69 6.47 9.80
CA TYR A 477 28.27 5.87 8.53
C TYR A 477 26.83 6.24 8.15
N LEU A 478 25.89 6.23 9.11
CA LEU A 478 24.50 6.59 8.88
C LEU A 478 24.36 8.08 8.54
N THR A 479 25.12 8.94 9.24
CA THR A 479 25.23 10.37 8.92
C THR A 479 25.77 10.57 7.50
N ALA A 480 26.82 9.84 7.12
CA ALA A 480 27.41 9.91 5.79
C ALA A 480 26.44 9.45 4.70
N ILE A 481 25.66 8.39 4.92
CA ILE A 481 24.63 7.93 3.97
C ILE A 481 23.53 8.99 3.80
N ALA A 482 23.02 9.57 4.89
CA ALA A 482 22.01 10.63 4.81
C ALA A 482 22.55 11.87 4.06
N GLN A 483 23.80 12.26 4.30
CA GLN A 483 24.47 13.35 3.58
C GLN A 483 24.72 13.02 2.11
N LYS A 484 25.17 11.80 1.78
CA LYS A 484 25.39 11.29 0.42
C LYS A 484 24.08 11.23 -0.38
N ALA A 485 22.98 10.87 0.27
CA ALA A 485 21.63 10.94 -0.28
C ALA A 485 21.10 12.38 -0.37
N GLY A 486 21.77 13.35 0.27
CA GLY A 486 21.41 14.75 0.27
C GLY A 486 20.09 15.01 0.98
N ILE A 487 19.85 14.36 2.11
CA ILE A 487 18.64 14.55 2.93
C ILE A 487 18.75 15.87 3.68
N THR A 488 17.67 16.65 3.72
CA THR A 488 17.57 17.89 4.51
C THR A 488 16.33 17.87 5.40
N THR A 489 16.30 18.74 6.42
CA THR A 489 15.20 18.85 7.38
C THR A 489 13.91 19.44 6.78
N GLU A 490 13.98 20.00 5.57
CA GLU A 490 12.83 20.57 4.85
C GLU A 490 12.10 19.55 3.97
N MET A 491 12.65 18.35 3.83
CA MET A 491 12.08 17.32 2.95
C MET A 491 10.87 16.64 3.58
N THR A 492 9.94 16.22 2.72
CA THR A 492 8.94 15.24 3.12
C THR A 492 9.57 13.85 3.24
N GLU A 493 8.95 12.97 4.02
CA GLU A 493 9.41 11.59 4.17
C GLU A 493 9.53 10.87 2.81
N ASP A 494 8.55 11.03 1.92
CA ASP A 494 8.56 10.41 0.59
C ASP A 494 9.73 10.90 -0.27
N GLN A 495 10.06 12.19 -0.20
CA GLN A 495 11.23 12.76 -0.89
C GLN A 495 12.53 12.17 -0.35
N ALA A 496 12.65 12.06 0.98
CA ALA A 496 13.82 11.49 1.62
C ALA A 496 13.96 10.00 1.32
N MET A 497 12.86 9.24 1.39
CA MET A 497 12.80 7.82 1.04
C MET A 497 13.25 7.57 -0.39
N LYS A 498 12.78 8.38 -1.33
CA LYS A 498 13.19 8.28 -2.73
C LYS A 498 14.70 8.47 -2.92
N ARG A 499 15.30 9.40 -2.17
CA ARG A 499 16.74 9.67 -2.20
C ARG A 499 17.57 8.60 -1.49
N LEU A 500 17.03 7.99 -0.45
CA LEU A 500 17.69 6.93 0.31
C LEU A 500 17.57 5.55 -0.32
N LYS A 501 16.51 5.30 -1.11
CA LYS A 501 16.24 4.00 -1.73
C LYS A 501 17.45 3.40 -2.47
N PRO A 502 18.23 4.15 -3.28
CA PRO A 502 19.43 3.59 -3.94
C PRO A 502 20.54 3.14 -2.98
N TYR A 503 20.53 3.59 -1.73
CA TYR A 503 21.53 3.27 -0.70
C TYR A 503 21.04 2.22 0.29
N SER A 504 19.81 1.73 0.15
CA SER A 504 19.19 0.79 1.10
C SER A 504 19.96 -0.54 1.20
N ASP A 505 20.40 -1.10 0.06
CA ASP A 505 21.22 -2.32 0.02
C ASP A 505 22.62 -2.11 0.61
N GLU A 506 23.25 -0.97 0.32
CA GLU A 506 24.57 -0.61 0.86
C GLU A 506 24.51 -0.50 2.40
N MET A 507 23.44 0.14 2.90
CA MET A 507 23.19 0.30 4.32
C MET A 507 22.91 -1.03 5.01
N LEU A 508 22.13 -1.93 4.39
CA LEU A 508 21.83 -3.24 4.95
C LEU A 508 23.09 -4.15 4.97
N ASP A 509 23.93 -4.08 3.93
CA ASP A 509 25.23 -4.78 3.90
C ASP A 509 26.13 -4.32 5.06
N TRP A 510 26.22 -3.00 5.28
CA TRP A 510 26.95 -2.44 6.42
C TRP A 510 26.37 -2.89 7.77
N LEU A 511 25.04 -2.89 7.89
CA LEU A 511 24.34 -3.25 9.12
C LEU A 511 24.62 -4.70 9.52
N TYR A 512 24.47 -5.65 8.58
CA TYR A 512 24.71 -7.07 8.85
C TYR A 512 26.16 -7.35 9.19
N ARG A 513 27.09 -6.71 8.49
CA ARG A 513 28.51 -6.75 8.86
C ARG A 513 28.73 -6.28 10.29
N ARG A 514 28.10 -5.16 10.68
CA ARG A 514 28.28 -4.57 12.00
C ARG A 514 27.76 -5.47 13.12
N PHE A 515 26.59 -6.08 12.95
CA PHE A 515 26.08 -7.09 13.88
C PHE A 515 27.08 -8.23 14.11
N VAL A 516 27.58 -8.82 13.02
CA VAL A 516 28.53 -9.94 13.10
C VAL A 516 29.87 -9.51 13.71
N ASP A 517 30.39 -8.33 13.34
CA ASP A 517 31.64 -7.80 13.89
C ASP A 517 31.55 -7.60 15.40
N ILE A 518 30.45 -7.04 15.90
CA ILE A 518 30.20 -6.88 17.35
C ILE A 518 30.12 -8.24 18.03
N CYS A 519 29.37 -9.18 17.44
CA CYS A 519 29.22 -10.52 18.00
C CYS A 519 30.57 -11.23 18.13
N ARG A 520 31.38 -11.23 17.07
CA ARG A 520 32.72 -11.82 17.06
C ARG A 520 33.66 -11.17 18.08
N GLN A 521 33.62 -9.84 18.23
CA GLN A 521 34.44 -9.13 19.21
C GLN A 521 34.14 -9.54 20.66
N HIS A 522 32.90 -9.97 20.93
CA HIS A 522 32.45 -10.37 22.28
C HIS A 522 32.31 -11.89 22.44
N GLY A 523 32.72 -12.69 21.45
CA GLY A 523 32.57 -14.14 21.49
C GLY A 523 31.12 -14.63 21.42
N ILE A 524 30.21 -13.80 20.92
CA ILE A 524 28.78 -14.10 20.74
C ILE A 524 28.60 -14.77 19.37
N ARG A 525 27.78 -15.82 19.29
CA ARG A 525 27.39 -16.44 18.02
C ARG A 525 26.25 -15.68 17.34
N PRO A 526 26.46 -15.08 16.14
CA PRO A 526 25.40 -14.37 15.42
C PRO A 526 24.53 -15.35 14.62
N ILE A 527 23.25 -15.44 14.97
CA ILE A 527 22.27 -16.32 14.33
C ILE A 527 21.18 -15.46 13.70
N TYR A 528 20.97 -15.66 12.41
CA TYR A 528 19.91 -15.01 11.64
C TYR A 528 18.73 -15.97 11.55
N VAL A 529 17.62 -15.61 12.18
CA VAL A 529 16.39 -16.41 12.14
C VAL A 529 15.46 -15.77 11.13
N TYR A 530 15.24 -16.45 10.00
CA TYR A 530 14.29 -16.00 8.99
C TYR A 530 12.88 -16.49 9.37
N MET A 531 12.06 -15.56 9.86
CA MET A 531 10.75 -15.84 10.45
C MET A 531 9.60 -15.58 9.47
N PRO A 532 8.52 -16.40 9.49
CA PRO A 532 7.34 -16.13 8.69
C PRO A 532 6.47 -15.03 9.31
N VAL A 533 5.77 -14.31 8.44
CA VAL A 533 4.67 -13.40 8.84
C VAL A 533 3.31 -14.07 8.61
N VAL A 534 2.35 -13.84 9.51
CA VAL A 534 0.95 -14.32 9.36
C VAL A 534 0.15 -13.46 8.37
N HIS A 535 0.74 -12.37 7.88
CA HIS A 535 0.13 -11.57 6.83
C HIS A 535 0.25 -12.23 5.45
N LYS A 536 -0.74 -12.00 4.59
CA LYS A 536 -0.68 -12.33 3.16
C LYS A 536 0.13 -11.28 2.39
N LEU A 537 1.33 -10.91 2.86
CA LEU A 537 2.22 -10.10 2.04
C LEU A 537 2.60 -10.92 0.82
N GLN A 538 2.73 -10.28 -0.34
CA GLN A 538 3.37 -10.92 -1.48
C GLN A 538 4.79 -11.33 -1.04
N LYS A 539 5.03 -12.64 -0.88
CA LYS A 539 6.37 -13.16 -0.62
C LYS A 539 7.24 -12.72 -1.79
N ASP A 540 8.15 -11.78 -1.56
CA ASP A 540 9.13 -11.37 -2.54
C ASP A 540 10.31 -12.33 -2.40
N THR A 541 10.10 -13.56 -2.90
CA THR A 541 11.04 -14.67 -2.71
C THR A 541 12.45 -14.32 -3.19
N GLU A 542 12.58 -13.45 -4.21
CA GLU A 542 13.87 -12.97 -4.71
C GLU A 542 14.55 -12.05 -3.70
N ARG A 543 13.81 -11.08 -3.13
CA ARG A 543 14.38 -10.20 -2.11
C ARG A 543 14.65 -10.88 -0.78
N ASP A 544 13.77 -11.75 -0.35
CA ASP A 544 13.96 -12.54 0.85
C ASP A 544 15.23 -13.41 0.73
N ALA A 545 15.42 -14.06 -0.42
CA ALA A 545 16.64 -14.82 -0.72
C ALA A 545 17.89 -13.94 -0.76
N TYR A 546 17.77 -12.70 -1.25
CA TYR A 546 18.86 -11.72 -1.22
C TYR A 546 19.28 -11.37 0.21
N PHE A 547 18.34 -11.09 1.12
CA PHE A 547 18.66 -10.75 2.51
C PHE A 547 19.30 -11.93 3.25
N VAL A 548 18.76 -13.14 3.08
CA VAL A 548 19.36 -14.36 3.65
C VAL A 548 20.78 -14.60 3.09
N GLY A 549 20.97 -14.40 1.78
CA GLY A 549 22.28 -14.47 1.14
C GLY A 549 23.28 -13.45 1.68
N LEU A 550 22.82 -12.22 1.94
CA LEU A 550 23.60 -11.13 2.51
C LEU A 550 24.01 -11.42 3.96
N ALA A 551 23.09 -11.93 4.78
CA ALA A 551 23.39 -12.35 6.15
C ALA A 551 24.44 -13.48 6.18
N ARG A 552 24.27 -14.48 5.31
CA ARG A 552 25.24 -15.59 5.18
C ARG A 552 26.62 -15.09 4.74
N LYS A 553 26.68 -14.14 3.80
CA LYS A 553 27.92 -13.53 3.31
C LYS A 553 28.75 -12.92 4.44
N HIS A 554 28.11 -12.24 5.40
CA HIS A 554 28.80 -11.61 6.53
C HIS A 554 29.12 -12.57 7.67
N GLY A 555 28.49 -13.75 7.67
CA GLY A 555 28.82 -14.87 8.54
C GLY A 555 27.88 -15.03 9.73
N PHE A 556 26.60 -14.74 9.52
CA PHE A 556 25.53 -15.29 10.36
C PHE A 556 25.33 -16.79 10.09
N ASP A 557 25.04 -17.54 11.15
CA ASP A 557 24.44 -18.86 11.04
C ASP A 557 22.94 -18.69 10.71
N ILE A 558 22.44 -19.34 9.65
CA ILE A 558 21.07 -19.13 9.17
C ILE A 558 20.16 -20.23 9.71
N ILE A 559 19.07 -19.83 10.36
CA ILE A 559 17.96 -20.71 10.73
C ILE A 559 16.71 -20.24 9.97
N ASP A 560 16.22 -21.06 9.06
CA ASP A 560 14.99 -20.79 8.32
C ASP A 560 13.82 -21.53 8.99
N VAL A 561 12.85 -20.75 9.48
CA VAL A 561 11.59 -21.24 10.06
C VAL A 561 10.39 -20.68 9.29
N SER A 562 10.60 -20.21 8.06
CA SER A 562 9.54 -19.58 7.24
C SER A 562 8.38 -20.52 6.86
N ASP A 563 8.56 -21.82 7.10
CA ASP A 563 7.57 -22.88 6.96
C ASP A 563 6.73 -23.11 8.24
N ALA A 564 6.97 -22.38 9.34
CA ALA A 564 6.26 -22.61 10.62
C ALA A 564 4.73 -22.52 10.53
N TYR A 565 4.20 -21.79 9.55
CA TYR A 565 2.75 -21.63 9.33
C TYR A 565 2.25 -22.34 8.06
N ASP A 566 3.06 -23.22 7.47
CA ASP A 566 2.64 -23.98 6.30
C ASP A 566 1.47 -24.89 6.66
N ASN A 567 0.51 -25.00 5.74
CA ASN A 567 -0.75 -25.74 5.91
C ASN A 567 -1.69 -25.20 7.00
N GLN A 568 -1.42 -24.02 7.57
CA GLN A 568 -2.31 -23.36 8.53
C GLN A 568 -3.19 -22.31 7.85
N ASP A 569 -4.36 -22.05 8.44
CA ASP A 569 -5.14 -20.84 8.10
C ASP A 569 -4.48 -19.62 8.76
N LYS A 570 -3.68 -18.89 7.98
CA LYS A 570 -2.98 -17.69 8.45
C LYS A 570 -3.92 -16.58 8.95
N ASP A 571 -5.17 -16.53 8.49
CA ASP A 571 -6.13 -15.54 8.99
C ASP A 571 -6.57 -15.88 10.43
N ALA A 572 -6.61 -17.18 10.79
CA ALA A 572 -6.91 -17.65 12.15
C ALA A 572 -5.74 -17.50 13.13
N LEU A 573 -4.51 -17.34 12.63
CA LEU A 573 -3.31 -17.12 13.44
C LEU A 573 -3.09 -15.65 13.82
N ARG A 574 -4.02 -14.75 13.51
CA ARG A 574 -3.90 -13.31 13.84
C ARG A 574 -4.49 -12.97 15.20
N VAL A 575 -3.94 -11.95 15.85
CA VAL A 575 -4.50 -11.36 17.08
C VAL A 575 -5.90 -10.79 16.82
N ALA A 576 -6.08 -10.10 15.70
CA ALA A 576 -7.37 -9.55 15.28
C ALA A 576 -7.47 -9.47 13.74
N ALA A 577 -8.67 -9.27 13.19
CA ALA A 577 -8.86 -9.19 11.74
C ALA A 577 -8.10 -8.03 11.07
N TRP A 578 -7.81 -6.97 11.83
CA TRP A 578 -7.05 -5.78 11.42
C TRP A 578 -5.62 -5.75 11.97
N ASP A 579 -5.22 -6.78 12.72
CA ASP A 579 -3.91 -6.88 13.35
C ASP A 579 -3.14 -8.05 12.75
N TRP A 580 -1.95 -7.78 12.23
CA TRP A 580 -1.15 -8.74 11.48
C TRP A 580 -0.11 -9.46 12.34
N HIS A 581 -0.15 -9.28 13.65
CA HIS A 581 0.69 -10.03 14.57
C HIS A 581 0.16 -11.45 14.77
N PRO A 582 1.07 -12.44 14.90
CA PRO A 582 0.67 -13.78 15.30
C PRO A 582 0.02 -13.74 16.70
N ASN A 583 -1.06 -14.49 16.87
CA ASN A 583 -1.65 -14.75 18.19
C ASN A 583 -0.85 -15.83 18.93
N ALA A 584 -1.32 -16.21 20.12
CA ALA A 584 -0.70 -17.24 20.95
C ALA A 584 -0.44 -18.56 20.20
N GLU A 585 -1.37 -19.02 19.36
CA GLU A 585 -1.17 -20.24 18.56
C GLU A 585 -0.09 -20.06 17.49
N GLY A 586 -0.03 -18.87 16.85
CA GLY A 586 1.08 -18.52 15.96
C GLY A 586 2.43 -18.55 16.67
N HIS A 587 2.54 -17.96 17.86
CA HIS A 587 3.76 -18.02 18.66
C HIS A 587 4.13 -19.44 19.09
N ARG A 588 3.14 -20.28 19.43
CA ARG A 588 3.35 -21.70 19.78
C ARG A 588 3.93 -22.49 18.60
N LEU A 589 3.34 -22.35 17.40
CA LEU A 589 3.85 -23.00 16.18
C LEU A 589 5.26 -22.54 15.83
N LEU A 590 5.55 -21.25 16.00
CA LEU A 590 6.88 -20.70 15.79
C LEU A 590 7.89 -21.26 16.78
N ALA A 591 7.54 -21.35 18.08
CA ALA A 591 8.39 -21.95 19.11
C ALA A 591 8.71 -23.42 18.79
N ASP A 592 7.70 -24.20 18.40
CA ASP A 592 7.88 -25.60 18.01
C ASP A 592 8.82 -25.76 16.82
N ARG A 593 8.60 -24.98 15.76
CA ARG A 593 9.41 -25.07 14.55
C ARG A 593 10.85 -24.61 14.80
N LEU A 594 11.03 -23.55 15.58
CA LEU A 594 12.36 -23.06 15.98
C LEU A 594 13.08 -24.08 16.86
N TYR A 595 12.40 -24.72 17.81
CA TYR A 595 12.98 -25.80 18.60
C TYR A 595 13.50 -26.95 17.72
N MET A 596 12.69 -27.41 16.76
CA MET A 596 13.12 -28.42 15.78
C MET A 596 14.34 -27.96 14.98
N ALA A 597 14.33 -26.71 14.49
CA ALA A 597 15.44 -26.15 13.72
C ALA A 597 16.74 -26.10 14.55
N LEU A 598 16.65 -25.73 15.83
CA LEU A 598 17.80 -25.70 16.74
C LEU A 598 18.34 -27.11 16.98
N HIS A 599 17.49 -28.13 17.05
CA HIS A 599 17.91 -29.53 17.19
C HIS A 599 18.61 -30.06 15.94
N GLU A 600 18.08 -29.75 14.75
CA GLU A 600 18.72 -30.07 13.46
C GLU A 600 20.10 -29.42 13.31
N ASN A 601 20.29 -28.24 13.90
CA ASN A 601 21.53 -27.46 13.83
C ASN A 601 22.37 -27.50 15.12
N GLN A 602 22.09 -28.42 16.05
CA GLN A 602 22.66 -28.42 17.41
C GLN A 602 24.19 -28.45 17.43
N SER A 603 24.81 -29.18 16.49
CA SER A 603 26.27 -29.30 16.36
C SER A 603 26.95 -28.02 15.91
N VAL A 604 26.25 -27.20 15.10
CA VAL A 604 26.73 -25.90 14.61
C VAL A 604 26.53 -24.83 15.69
N LEU A 605 25.42 -24.91 16.41
CA LEU A 605 25.02 -23.91 17.39
C LEU A 605 25.68 -24.11 18.77
N GLY A 606 26.26 -25.29 19.02
CA GLY A 606 26.84 -25.63 20.33
C GLY A 606 25.76 -25.87 21.39
N LEU A 607 24.56 -26.25 20.96
CA LEU A 607 23.44 -26.60 21.81
C LEU A 607 23.47 -28.11 22.07
N ALA A 608 23.09 -28.54 23.27
CA ALA A 608 23.03 -29.95 23.64
C ALA A 608 21.58 -30.32 23.98
N LEU A 609 20.81 -30.60 22.93
CA LEU A 609 19.37 -30.86 23.02
C LEU A 609 19.11 -32.37 23.04
N LYS A 610 18.01 -32.84 23.66
CA LYS A 610 17.63 -34.26 23.73
C LYS A 610 17.23 -34.84 22.39
#